data_AF-A0A7V3JB00-F1
#
_entry.id   AF-A0A7V3JB00-F1
#
_cell.length_a   1.000
_cell.length_b   1.000
_cell.length_c   1.000
_cell.angle_alpha   90.00
_cell.angle_beta   90.00
_cell.angle_gamma   90.00
#
_symmetry.space_group_name_H-M   'P 1'
#
loop_
_entity.id
_entity.type
_entity.pdbx_description
1 polymer ?
#
loop_
_entity_poly.entity_id
_entity_poly.type
_entity_poly.pdbx_seq_one_letter_code
_entity_poly.pdbx_strand_id
1 'polypeptide(L)'
;VLPESLLPLKYVGFSSCFRREAGSYGKDTYGIFRVHQFDKIEMFVFAHPKNSWQEFEDLQKIVEEILQELGLPYQVVNISGGDLGAPNAKKYDTEVWLPGQNRYRELTSCSHDTDFQARRLNIRFKPKSKEQRAKIEYVHTMNSTAAAIGRTLIAILENYQQKDGTVKIPKVLQKYCNFKEIKTKI
;
A
#
# COMPACT_ATOMS: atom_id res chain seq x y z
N VAL A 1 0.67 18.01 -19.81
CA VAL A 1 1.58 17.11 -20.57
C VAL A 1 2.94 17.20 -19.90
N LEU A 2 3.50 16.07 -19.49
CA LEU A 2 4.76 15.96 -18.77
C LEU A 2 5.96 15.85 -19.76
N PRO A 3 7.13 16.43 -19.45
CA PRO A 3 8.37 16.06 -20.11
C PRO A 3 8.75 14.60 -19.79
N GLU A 4 9.17 13.81 -20.79
CA GLU A 4 9.58 12.41 -20.55
C GLU A 4 10.73 12.29 -19.53
N SER A 5 11.64 13.27 -19.49
CA SER A 5 12.78 13.27 -18.56
C SER A 5 12.39 13.34 -17.09
N LEU A 6 11.14 13.65 -16.76
CA LEU A 6 10.64 13.62 -15.38
C LEU A 6 10.11 12.26 -14.97
N LEU A 7 9.93 11.32 -15.91
CA LEU A 7 9.42 9.99 -15.60
C LEU A 7 10.58 9.07 -15.15
N PRO A 8 10.37 8.22 -14.12
CA PRO A 8 9.15 8.10 -13.32
C PRO A 8 9.00 9.24 -12.29
N LEU A 9 7.78 9.71 -12.09
CA LEU A 9 7.43 10.56 -10.95
C LEU A 9 6.95 9.68 -9.80
N LYS A 10 7.69 9.65 -8.69
CA LYS A 10 7.37 8.84 -7.51
C LYS A 10 6.96 9.75 -6.37
N TYR A 11 5.77 9.51 -5.81
CA TYR A 11 5.21 10.28 -4.70
C TYR A 11 4.90 9.39 -3.52
N VAL A 12 5.04 9.95 -2.32
CA VAL A 12 4.53 9.40 -1.07
C VAL A 12 3.63 10.43 -0.40
N GLY A 13 2.47 10.01 0.08
CA GLY A 13 1.48 10.90 0.69
C GLY A 13 0.87 10.29 1.95
N PHE A 14 0.87 11.05 3.03
CA PHE A 14 0.10 10.75 4.24
C PHE A 14 -1.26 11.45 4.18
N SER A 15 -2.33 10.75 4.55
CA SER A 15 -3.65 11.37 4.72
C SER A 15 -4.55 10.57 5.66
N SER A 16 -5.50 11.27 6.28
CA SER A 16 -6.67 10.64 6.89
C SER A 16 -7.68 10.27 5.79
N CYS A 17 -8.03 8.99 5.75
CA CYS A 17 -8.94 8.37 4.79
C CYS A 17 -10.31 8.18 5.41
N PHE A 18 -11.37 8.39 4.62
CA PHE A 18 -12.76 8.22 5.06
C PHE A 18 -13.47 7.21 4.16
N ARG A 19 -14.15 6.23 4.77
CA ARG A 19 -14.94 5.21 4.05
C ARG A 19 -16.31 5.04 4.71
N ARG A 20 -17.36 4.97 3.88
CA ARG A 20 -18.72 4.68 4.36
C ARG A 20 -18.89 3.24 4.85
N GLU A 21 -17.99 2.33 4.44
CA GLU A 21 -18.08 0.89 4.74
C GLU A 21 -19.47 0.30 4.40
N ALA A 22 -20.10 0.81 3.33
CA ALA A 22 -21.37 0.30 2.85
C ALA A 22 -21.17 -1.09 2.24
N GLY A 23 -22.02 -2.06 2.60
CA GLY A 23 -21.95 -3.44 2.12
C GLY A 23 -21.14 -4.40 2.98
N SER A 24 -20.55 -3.96 4.10
CA SER A 24 -19.84 -4.82 5.05
C SER A 24 -20.64 -5.15 6.31
N TYR A 25 -21.98 -5.15 6.23
CA TYR A 25 -22.84 -5.42 7.40
C TYR A 25 -22.47 -6.74 8.07
N GLY A 26 -22.24 -6.70 9.38
CA GLY A 26 -21.87 -7.86 10.20
C GLY A 26 -20.43 -8.35 10.07
N LYS A 27 -19.57 -7.72 9.25
CA LYS A 27 -18.14 -8.10 9.12
C LYS A 27 -17.23 -7.16 9.90
N ASP A 28 -16.27 -7.74 10.65
CA ASP A 28 -15.23 -7.03 11.40
C ASP A 28 -15.80 -5.88 12.27
N THR A 29 -16.90 -6.12 12.99
CA THR A 29 -17.68 -5.09 13.70
C THR A 29 -17.04 -4.58 15.01
N TYR A 30 -15.94 -5.19 15.44
CA TYR A 30 -15.24 -4.87 16.68
C TYR A 30 -13.76 -4.57 16.42
N GLY A 31 -13.17 -3.73 17.29
CA GLY A 31 -11.78 -3.30 17.18
C GLY A 31 -11.57 -2.20 16.13
N ILE A 32 -10.34 -2.08 15.63
CA ILE A 32 -9.93 -1.02 14.68
C ILE A 32 -9.60 -1.57 13.28
N PHE A 33 -10.01 -2.80 12.97
CA PHE A 33 -9.68 -3.46 11.70
C PHE A 33 -10.43 -2.84 10.51
N ARG A 34 -11.70 -2.47 10.75
CA ARG A 34 -12.59 -1.81 9.78
C ARG A 34 -13.28 -0.64 10.47
N VAL A 35 -12.95 0.58 10.06
CA VAL A 35 -13.42 1.82 10.66
C VAL A 35 -13.72 2.86 9.58
N HIS A 36 -14.56 3.84 9.92
CA HIS A 36 -14.93 4.91 8.98
C HIS A 36 -13.80 5.89 8.69
N GLN A 37 -12.87 6.07 9.63
CA GLN A 37 -11.73 6.95 9.51
C GLN A 37 -10.45 6.21 9.91
N PHE A 38 -9.41 6.31 9.08
CA PHE A 38 -8.10 5.72 9.35
C PHE A 38 -7.01 6.50 8.63
N ASP A 39 -5.78 6.44 9.13
CA ASP A 39 -4.65 7.06 8.46
C ASP A 39 -3.92 6.09 7.53
N LYS A 40 -3.39 6.62 6.43
CA LYS A 40 -2.69 5.85 5.41
C LYS A 40 -1.50 6.62 4.84
N ILE A 41 -0.42 5.90 4.60
CA ILE A 41 0.68 6.33 3.74
C ILE A 41 0.54 5.61 2.39
N GLU A 42 0.35 6.36 1.32
CA GLU A 42 0.21 5.86 -0.05
C GLU A 42 1.44 6.23 -0.88
N MET A 43 1.87 5.29 -1.71
CA MET A 43 2.83 5.50 -2.79
C MET A 43 2.09 5.58 -4.11
N PHE A 44 2.49 6.50 -4.98
CA PHE A 44 1.93 6.65 -6.32
C PHE A 44 3.03 6.93 -7.33
N VAL A 45 2.99 6.26 -8.48
CA VAL A 45 3.97 6.43 -9.54
C VAL A 45 3.29 6.73 -10.88
N PHE A 46 3.78 7.76 -11.56
CA PHE A 46 3.54 7.97 -12.98
C PHE A 46 4.78 7.52 -13.74
N ALA A 47 4.64 6.48 -14.57
CA ALA A 47 5.77 5.83 -15.23
C ALA A 47 5.67 5.91 -16.76
N HIS A 48 6.82 5.85 -17.41
CA HIS A 48 6.88 5.57 -18.84
C HIS A 48 6.37 4.13 -19.10
N PRO A 49 5.49 3.88 -20.10
CA PRO A 49 4.91 2.56 -20.36
C PRO A 49 5.94 1.41 -20.39
N LYS A 50 7.07 1.61 -21.10
CA LYS A 50 8.20 0.65 -21.20
C LYS A 50 8.77 0.16 -19.87
N ASN A 51 8.80 1.00 -18.84
CA ASN A 51 9.43 0.68 -17.54
C ASN A 51 8.39 0.42 -16.43
N SER A 52 7.12 0.65 -16.74
CA SER A 52 6.02 0.66 -15.77
C SER A 52 5.85 -0.62 -14.95
N TRP A 53 6.15 -1.80 -15.54
CA TRP A 53 6.09 -3.07 -14.82
C TRP A 53 7.21 -3.24 -13.81
N GLN A 54 8.41 -2.70 -14.11
CA GLN A 54 9.50 -2.69 -13.14
C GLN A 54 9.14 -1.81 -11.94
N GLU A 55 8.55 -0.63 -12.19
CA GLU A 55 8.08 0.27 -11.13
C GLU A 55 7.03 -0.38 -10.22
N PHE A 56 6.15 -1.21 -10.79
CA PHE A 56 5.17 -1.97 -10.03
C PHE A 56 5.80 -3.02 -9.11
N GLU A 57 6.76 -3.80 -9.61
CA GLU A 57 7.50 -4.77 -8.79
C GLU A 57 8.35 -4.08 -7.72
N ASP A 58 8.91 -2.89 -8.01
CA ASP A 58 9.67 -2.12 -7.03
C ASP A 58 8.78 -1.52 -5.92
N LEU A 59 7.55 -1.09 -6.24
CA LEU A 59 6.57 -0.70 -5.22
C LEU A 59 6.20 -1.86 -4.30
N GLN A 60 6.05 -3.07 -4.85
CA GLN A 60 5.77 -4.26 -4.06
C GLN A 60 6.95 -4.61 -3.13
N LYS A 61 8.20 -4.51 -3.62
CA LYS A 61 9.39 -4.74 -2.78
C LYS A 61 9.46 -3.77 -1.61
N ILE A 62 9.15 -2.50 -1.79
CA ILE A 62 9.14 -1.51 -0.69
C ILE A 62 8.14 -1.94 0.40
N VAL A 63 6.96 -2.43 0.03
CA VAL A 63 5.98 -2.95 0.99
C VAL A 63 6.55 -4.13 1.76
N GLU A 64 7.17 -5.08 1.06
CA GLU A 64 7.79 -6.25 1.69
C GLU A 64 8.94 -5.87 2.63
N GLU A 65 9.81 -4.95 2.21
CA GLU A 65 10.90 -4.41 3.04
C GLU A 65 10.38 -3.80 4.34
N ILE A 66 9.29 -3.00 4.28
CA ILE A 66 8.65 -2.44 5.48
C ILE A 66 8.19 -3.56 6.43
N LEU A 67 7.56 -4.61 5.93
CA LEU A 67 7.06 -5.71 6.77
C LEU A 67 8.20 -6.57 7.33
N GLN A 68 9.26 -6.80 6.55
CA GLN A 68 10.47 -7.49 6.98
C GLN A 68 11.19 -6.73 8.09
N GLU A 69 11.34 -5.41 7.93
CA GLU A 69 11.91 -4.53 8.96
C GLU A 69 11.08 -4.50 10.24
N LEU A 70 9.75 -4.53 10.11
CA LEU A 70 8.82 -4.66 11.23
C LEU A 70 8.81 -6.07 11.85
N GLY A 71 9.44 -7.06 11.21
CA GLY A 71 9.46 -8.46 11.66
C GLY A 71 8.07 -9.10 11.68
N LEU A 72 7.18 -8.70 10.76
CA LEU A 72 5.82 -9.21 10.68
C LEU A 72 5.75 -10.37 9.67
N PRO A 73 5.17 -11.54 10.03
CA PRO A 73 4.93 -12.61 9.08
C PRO A 73 3.87 -12.17 8.07
N TYR A 74 4.16 -12.32 6.78
CA TYR A 74 3.26 -11.91 5.70
C TYR A 74 3.27 -12.91 4.53
N GLN A 75 2.29 -12.78 3.66
CA GLN A 75 2.24 -13.43 2.35
C GLN A 75 1.81 -12.44 1.28
N VAL A 76 2.28 -12.65 0.04
CA VAL A 76 1.88 -11.86 -1.12
C VAL A 76 0.91 -12.69 -1.96
N VAL A 77 -0.27 -12.13 -2.23
CA VAL A 77 -1.32 -12.79 -2.99
C VAL A 77 -1.50 -12.07 -4.33
N ASN A 78 -1.32 -12.80 -5.42
CA ASN A 78 -1.67 -12.31 -6.76
C ASN A 78 -3.17 -12.46 -6.99
N ILE A 79 -3.85 -11.33 -7.15
CA ILE A 79 -5.32 -11.29 -7.18
C ILE A 79 -5.84 -11.77 -8.53
N SER A 80 -6.82 -12.65 -8.48
CA SER A 80 -7.46 -13.21 -9.67
C SER A 80 -8.23 -12.13 -10.46
N GLY A 81 -8.38 -12.33 -11.76
CA GLY A 81 -9.07 -11.35 -12.63
C GLY A 81 -10.49 -11.00 -12.19
N GLY A 82 -11.23 -11.93 -11.58
CA GLY A 82 -12.59 -11.70 -11.10
C GLY A 82 -12.69 -10.85 -9.83
N ASP A 83 -11.58 -10.63 -9.14
CA ASP A 83 -11.47 -9.82 -7.92
C ASP A 83 -10.64 -8.54 -8.15
N LEU A 84 -10.23 -8.28 -9.40
CA LEU A 84 -9.63 -7.00 -9.77
C LEU A 84 -10.69 -5.90 -9.79
N GLY A 85 -10.35 -4.75 -9.20
CA GLY A 85 -11.13 -3.54 -9.40
C GLY A 85 -11.05 -3.08 -10.85
N ALA A 86 -12.06 -2.34 -11.30
CA ALA A 86 -12.17 -1.86 -12.68
C ALA A 86 -10.91 -1.18 -13.27
N PRO A 87 -10.09 -0.40 -12.52
CA PRO A 87 -8.91 0.23 -13.11
C PRO A 87 -7.69 -0.69 -13.20
N ASN A 88 -7.67 -1.81 -12.47
CA ASN A 88 -6.46 -2.58 -12.24
C ASN A 88 -6.21 -3.60 -13.36
N ALA A 89 -5.03 -3.53 -13.98
CA ALA A 89 -4.52 -4.56 -14.89
C ALA A 89 -3.82 -5.70 -14.13
N LYS A 90 -3.19 -5.39 -12.98
CA LYS A 90 -2.60 -6.36 -12.05
C LYS A 90 -2.65 -5.82 -10.63
N LYS A 91 -2.82 -6.72 -9.65
CA LYS A 91 -2.90 -6.35 -8.24
C LYS A 91 -2.24 -7.42 -7.37
N TYR A 92 -1.41 -6.97 -6.43
CA TYR A 92 -0.94 -7.77 -5.31
C TYR A 92 -1.57 -7.25 -4.02
N ASP A 93 -2.13 -8.15 -3.22
CA ASP A 93 -2.42 -7.84 -1.82
C ASP A 93 -1.35 -8.48 -0.95
N THR A 94 -0.82 -7.69 -0.02
CA THR A 94 0.09 -8.22 1.00
C THR A 94 -0.69 -8.38 2.29
N GLU A 95 -0.76 -9.62 2.74
CA GLU A 95 -1.53 -10.00 3.92
C GLU A 95 -0.61 -10.30 5.09
N VAL A 96 -0.97 -9.84 6.28
CA VAL A 96 -0.20 -10.03 7.51
C VAL A 96 -0.85 -11.08 8.40
N TRP A 97 -0.05 -11.89 9.09
CA TRP A 97 -0.54 -12.85 10.06
C TRP A 97 -1.12 -12.15 11.29
N LEU A 98 -2.38 -12.46 11.61
CA LEU A 98 -3.04 -11.98 12.83
C LEU A 98 -3.34 -13.16 13.77
N PRO A 99 -2.49 -13.38 14.80
CA PRO A 99 -2.66 -14.47 15.77
C PRO A 99 -4.05 -14.54 16.42
N GLY A 100 -4.64 -13.38 16.75
CA GLY A 100 -5.96 -13.31 17.38
C GLY A 100 -7.10 -13.81 16.48
N GLN A 101 -6.87 -13.83 15.16
CA GLN A 101 -7.82 -14.34 14.17
C GLN A 101 -7.40 -15.66 13.53
N ASN A 102 -6.20 -16.16 13.85
CA ASN A 102 -5.60 -17.36 13.29
C ASN A 102 -5.62 -17.42 11.76
N ARG A 103 -5.33 -16.30 11.09
CA ARG A 103 -5.29 -16.19 9.62
C ARG A 103 -4.49 -14.99 9.15
N TYR A 104 -4.07 -15.04 7.89
CA TYR A 104 -3.60 -13.87 7.16
C TYR A 104 -4.76 -12.93 6.82
N ARG A 105 -4.54 -11.62 6.92
CA ARG A 105 -5.51 -10.57 6.55
C ARG A 105 -4.82 -9.48 5.73
N GLU A 106 -5.51 -8.99 4.70
CA GLU A 106 -5.08 -7.86 3.88
C GLU A 106 -4.60 -6.67 4.72
N LEU A 107 -3.34 -6.26 4.50
CA LEU A 107 -2.74 -5.09 5.12
C LEU A 107 -2.49 -3.98 4.10
N THR A 108 -1.98 -4.33 2.92
CA THR A 108 -1.67 -3.39 1.84
C THR A 108 -2.12 -3.96 0.49
N SER A 109 -2.26 -3.05 -0.47
CA SER A 109 -2.58 -3.38 -1.85
C SER A 109 -1.70 -2.59 -2.79
N CYS A 110 -1.13 -3.26 -3.79
CA CYS A 110 -0.30 -2.68 -4.86
C CYS A 110 -0.98 -2.96 -6.20
N SER A 111 -1.26 -1.93 -7.01
CA SER A 111 -2.01 -2.03 -8.26
C SER A 111 -1.29 -1.36 -9.42
N HIS A 112 -1.34 -1.98 -10.60
CA HIS A 112 -0.91 -1.42 -11.87
C HIS A 112 -2.12 -1.21 -12.76
N ASP A 113 -2.34 0.02 -13.18
CA ASP A 113 -3.57 0.41 -13.89
C ASP A 113 -3.33 0.67 -15.39
N THR A 114 -2.11 0.42 -15.87
CA THR A 114 -1.65 0.80 -17.21
C THR A 114 -2.02 2.26 -17.49
N ASP A 115 -2.66 2.56 -18.62
CA ASP A 115 -3.11 3.90 -18.95
C ASP A 115 -4.59 4.16 -18.61
N PHE A 116 -5.27 3.27 -17.88
CA PHE A 116 -6.71 3.39 -17.58
C PHE A 116 -7.04 4.71 -16.88
N GLN A 117 -6.35 5.00 -15.77
CA GLN A 117 -6.54 6.26 -15.03
C GLN A 117 -6.02 7.45 -15.84
N ALA A 118 -4.87 7.30 -16.48
CA ALA A 118 -4.22 8.34 -17.26
C ALA A 118 -5.11 8.85 -18.41
N ARG A 119 -5.84 7.96 -19.08
CA ARG A 119 -6.82 8.32 -20.13
C ARG A 119 -7.98 9.14 -19.58
N ARG A 120 -8.53 8.73 -18.43
CA ARG A 120 -9.67 9.40 -17.79
C ARG A 120 -9.31 10.79 -17.26
N LEU A 121 -8.07 10.95 -16.80
CA LEU A 121 -7.54 12.20 -16.24
C LEU A 121 -6.72 13.02 -17.23
N ASN A 122 -6.62 12.56 -18.48
CA ASN A 122 -5.84 13.19 -19.56
C ASN A 122 -4.34 13.41 -19.23
N ILE A 123 -3.74 12.47 -18.48
CA ILE A 123 -2.35 12.54 -18.01
C ILE A 123 -1.43 11.95 -19.08
N ARG A 124 -0.65 12.82 -19.70
CA ARG A 124 0.14 12.49 -20.89
C ARG A 124 1.57 12.99 -20.74
N PHE A 125 2.50 12.36 -21.45
CA PHE A 125 3.88 12.83 -21.59
C PHE A 125 4.24 13.03 -23.05
N LYS A 126 5.27 13.84 -23.30
CA LYS A 126 5.85 14.05 -24.63
C LYS A 126 7.15 13.23 -24.74
N PRO A 127 7.18 12.16 -25.55
CA PRO A 127 8.41 11.41 -25.79
C PRO A 127 9.50 12.28 -26.42
N LYS A 128 10.75 11.99 -26.08
CA LYS A 128 11.97 12.47 -26.73
C LYS A 128 12.10 11.74 -28.07
N SER A 129 11.48 12.28 -29.11
CA SER A 129 11.71 11.84 -30.48
C SER A 129 12.63 12.79 -31.22
N LYS A 130 13.42 12.25 -32.16
CA LYS A 130 14.15 13.03 -33.17
C LYS A 130 13.22 13.56 -34.27
N GLU A 131 11.99 13.07 -34.33
CA GLU A 131 10.97 13.50 -35.29
C GLU A 131 10.36 14.86 -34.89
N GLN A 132 10.11 15.71 -35.88
CA GLN A 132 9.59 17.08 -35.67
C GLN A 132 8.22 17.12 -34.94
N ARG A 133 7.46 16.02 -34.90
CA ARG A 133 6.20 15.88 -34.16
C ARG A 133 6.12 14.54 -33.42
N ALA A 134 6.86 14.40 -32.32
CA ALA A 134 6.65 13.30 -31.39
C ALA A 134 5.16 13.23 -30.97
N LYS A 135 4.50 12.08 -31.20
CA LYS A 135 3.13 11.86 -30.76
C LYS A 135 3.08 11.87 -29.23
N ILE A 136 2.15 12.63 -28.66
CA ILE A 136 1.93 12.65 -27.22
C ILE A 136 1.32 11.31 -26.80
N GLU A 137 1.84 10.71 -25.74
CA GLU A 137 1.44 9.40 -25.22
C GLU A 137 0.90 9.51 -23.79
N TYR A 138 0.12 8.52 -23.35
CA TYR A 138 -0.35 8.43 -21.97
C TYR A 138 0.71 7.78 -21.09
N VAL A 139 0.84 8.25 -19.85
CA VAL A 139 1.66 7.58 -18.84
C VAL A 139 0.97 6.32 -18.36
N HIS A 140 1.74 5.40 -17.75
CA HIS A 140 1.17 4.37 -16.90
C HIS A 140 1.10 4.84 -15.46
N THR A 141 0.08 4.39 -14.71
CA THR A 141 -0.09 4.69 -13.29
C THR A 141 -0.08 3.42 -12.46
N MET A 142 0.56 3.49 -11.29
CA MET A 142 0.45 2.49 -10.24
C MET A 142 0.42 3.15 -8.88
N ASN A 143 -0.19 2.47 -7.93
CA ASN A 143 -0.24 2.90 -6.54
C ASN A 143 -0.05 1.71 -5.61
N SER A 144 0.47 1.98 -4.42
CA SER A 144 0.66 0.97 -3.39
C SER A 144 0.51 1.57 -2.01
N THR A 145 -0.17 0.87 -1.11
CA THR A 145 -0.20 1.26 0.31
C THR A 145 1.14 0.93 0.96
N ALA A 146 1.87 1.94 1.42
CA ALA A 146 3.09 1.72 2.22
C ALA A 146 2.72 1.29 3.65
N ALA A 147 1.74 1.95 4.26
CA ALA A 147 1.24 1.58 5.58
C ALA A 147 -0.22 2.02 5.77
N ALA A 148 -1.09 1.07 6.11
CA ALA A 148 -2.42 1.34 6.65
C ALA A 148 -2.36 1.34 8.17
N ILE A 149 -2.23 2.53 8.78
CA ILE A 149 -1.75 2.69 10.16
C ILE A 149 -2.54 1.86 11.17
N GLY A 150 -3.88 1.88 11.10
CA GLY A 150 -4.73 1.11 12.02
C GLY A 150 -4.49 -0.40 11.95
N ARG A 151 -4.40 -0.97 10.74
CA ARG A 151 -4.15 -2.41 10.56
C ARG A 151 -2.71 -2.78 10.91
N THR A 152 -1.74 -1.92 10.63
CA THR A 152 -0.34 -2.11 11.04
C THR A 152 -0.22 -2.13 12.57
N LEU A 153 -0.97 -1.28 13.28
CA LEU A 153 -1.02 -1.32 14.75
C LEU A 153 -1.57 -2.64 15.27
N ILE A 154 -2.66 -3.17 14.70
CA ILE A 154 -3.18 -4.50 15.07
C ILE A 154 -2.09 -5.56 14.88
N ALA A 155 -1.43 -5.58 13.72
CA ALA A 155 -0.39 -6.56 13.43
C ALA A 155 0.77 -6.49 14.44
N ILE A 156 1.22 -5.28 14.81
CA ILE A 156 2.26 -5.10 15.83
C ILE A 156 1.77 -5.58 17.19
N LEU A 157 0.60 -5.12 17.64
CA LEU A 157 0.05 -5.47 18.96
C LEU A 157 -0.10 -6.98 19.11
N GLU A 158 -0.64 -7.67 18.11
CA GLU A 158 -0.87 -9.11 18.19
C GLU A 158 0.41 -9.94 18.08
N ASN A 159 1.34 -9.56 17.19
CA ASN A 159 2.57 -10.35 16.99
C ASN A 159 3.66 -10.07 18.03
N TYR A 160 3.59 -8.93 18.74
CA TYR A 160 4.57 -8.55 19.76
C TYR A 160 4.04 -8.62 21.21
N GLN A 161 2.82 -9.14 21.42
CA GLN A 161 2.26 -9.36 22.76
C GLN A 161 3.13 -10.30 23.62
N GLN A 162 3.17 -10.06 24.92
CA GLN A 162 3.86 -10.88 25.91
C GLN A 162 2.86 -11.53 26.88
N LYS A 163 3.28 -12.58 27.59
CA LYS A 163 2.41 -13.32 28.53
C LYS A 163 1.86 -12.46 29.68
N ASP A 164 2.56 -11.39 30.03
CA ASP A 164 2.17 -10.44 31.09
C ASP A 164 1.26 -9.30 30.58
N GLY A 165 0.84 -9.36 29.31
CA GLY A 165 -0.02 -8.36 28.68
C GLY A 165 0.72 -7.13 28.14
N THR A 166 2.04 -7.03 28.33
CA THR A 166 2.84 -5.99 27.68
C THR A 166 3.02 -6.26 26.19
N VAL A 167 3.37 -5.23 25.42
CA VAL A 167 3.69 -5.37 23.98
C VAL A 167 5.08 -4.84 23.72
N LYS A 168 5.95 -5.65 23.13
CA LYS A 168 7.29 -5.19 22.70
C LYS A 168 7.17 -4.29 21.47
N ILE A 169 8.00 -3.26 21.40
CA ILE A 169 8.09 -2.41 20.20
C ILE A 169 9.09 -3.01 19.20
N PRO A 170 8.71 -3.18 17.91
CA PRO A 170 9.63 -3.59 16.86
C PRO A 170 10.91 -2.76 16.88
N LYS A 171 12.07 -3.40 16.73
CA LYS A 171 13.38 -2.75 16.90
C LYS A 171 13.53 -1.49 16.04
N VAL A 172 13.03 -1.52 14.80
CA VAL A 172 13.08 -0.41 13.86
C VAL A 172 12.25 0.81 14.29
N LEU A 173 11.23 0.60 15.14
CA LEU A 173 10.37 1.66 15.67
C LEU A 173 10.90 2.29 16.97
N GLN A 174 11.79 1.60 17.69
CA GLN A 174 12.28 2.07 19.01
C GLN A 174 13.00 3.43 18.96
N LYS A 175 13.55 3.84 17.82
CA LYS A 175 14.17 5.17 17.68
C LYS A 175 13.14 6.31 17.58
N TYR A 176 11.90 5.98 17.24
CA TYR A 176 10.77 6.92 17.14
C TYR A 176 9.88 6.88 18.40
N CYS A 177 9.96 5.80 19.17
CA CYS A 177 9.25 5.65 20.43
C CYS A 177 10.18 5.96 21.61
N ASN A 178 9.75 6.77 22.57
CA ASN A 178 10.50 6.99 23.82
C ASN A 178 10.43 5.79 24.79
N PHE A 179 10.03 4.62 24.31
CA PHE A 179 9.80 3.40 25.07
C PHE A 179 10.08 2.18 24.20
N LYS A 180 10.47 1.07 24.84
CA LYS A 180 10.75 -0.22 24.17
C LYS A 180 9.62 -1.24 24.31
N GLU A 181 8.69 -0.96 25.21
CA GLU A 181 7.54 -1.78 25.52
C GLU A 181 6.36 -0.88 25.87
N ILE A 182 5.16 -1.29 25.47
CA ILE A 182 3.89 -0.70 25.92
C ILE A 182 3.50 -1.47 27.18
N LYS A 183 3.49 -0.75 28.31
CA LYS A 183 3.08 -1.31 29.61
C LYS A 183 1.56 -1.30 29.74
N THR A 184 1.03 -2.29 30.44
CA THR A 184 -0.35 -2.26 30.92
C THR A 184 -0.47 -1.17 31.98
N LYS A 185 -1.48 -0.30 31.85
CA LYS A 185 -1.91 0.55 32.96
C LYS A 185 -2.69 -0.36 33.89
N ILE A 186 -2.02 -0.84 34.95
CA ILE A 186 -2.70 -1.38 36.13
C ILE A 186 -3.25 -0.19 36.91
#